data_AF-A0A3R9SJY7-F1
#
_entry.id   AF-A0A3R9SJY7-F1
#
_cell.length_a   1.000
_cell.length_b   1.000
_cell.length_c   1.000
_cell.angle_alpha   90.00
_cell.angle_beta   90.00
_cell.angle_gamma   90.00
#
_symmetry.space_group_name_H-M   'P 1'
#
loop_
_entity.id
_entity.type
_entity.pdbx_description
1 polymer ?
#
loop_
_entity_poly.entity_id
_entity_poly.type
_entity_poly.pdbx_seq_one_letter_code
_entity_poly.pdbx_strand_id
1 'polypeptide(L)'
;KYAQQLKDAGLDDLNISLDSLDPIQFKELTKKKLEPVLEGIQAAKDAGLPFKINCVLMKDKNDDQILPMVKWSIANHFPLRFIEFMPLDGDALWSNRDVVSEAEILQALQPYYSVQVIEQQHEPARQYLLNDSYTLGIISTITHSFCHQCDRIRLTAQGELYNCLFAQQGLNIKPQLQALLRAHNSTDHVLHSQQLKDQVMPYIWHKAKGFHALQHQQTRKISMHMLGG
;
A
#
# COMPACT_ATOMS: atom_id res chain seq x y z
N LYS A 1 -21.09 3.61 3.85
CA LYS A 1 -21.71 4.12 5.10
C LYS A 1 -21.02 5.37 5.66
N TYR A 2 -19.71 5.35 5.94
CA TYR A 2 -19.03 6.46 6.62
C TYR A 2 -18.38 7.51 5.70
N ALA A 3 -18.48 7.37 4.37
CA ALA A 3 -17.77 8.23 3.41
C ALA A 3 -18.01 9.73 3.66
N GLN A 4 -19.28 10.15 3.81
CA GLN A 4 -19.61 11.54 4.09
C GLN A 4 -19.03 12.02 5.43
N GLN A 5 -19.22 11.25 6.50
CA GLN A 5 -18.71 11.60 7.83
C GLN A 5 -17.17 11.72 7.85
N LEU A 6 -16.47 10.85 7.12
CA LEU A 6 -15.02 10.91 6.99
C LEU A 6 -14.57 12.15 6.23
N LYS A 7 -15.26 12.49 5.13
CA LYS A 7 -14.99 13.72 4.38
C LYS A 7 -15.23 14.97 5.23
N ASP A 8 -16.35 15.02 5.94
CA ASP A 8 -16.71 16.15 6.82
C ASP A 8 -15.72 16.30 8.00
N ALA A 9 -15.13 15.19 8.45
CA ALA A 9 -14.06 15.19 9.45
C ALA A 9 -12.70 15.64 8.90
N GLY A 10 -12.58 15.90 7.59
CA GLY A 10 -11.36 16.40 6.94
C GLY A 10 -10.43 15.31 6.39
N LEU A 11 -10.95 14.11 6.09
CA LEU A 11 -10.15 13.09 5.40
C LEU A 11 -9.88 13.50 3.95
N ASP A 12 -8.60 13.48 3.56
CA ASP A 12 -8.16 13.96 2.24
C ASP A 12 -8.45 12.95 1.11
N ASP A 13 -8.11 11.68 1.29
CA ASP A 13 -8.32 10.63 0.28
C ASP A 13 -8.40 9.20 0.86
N LEU A 14 -8.79 8.25 0.01
CA LEU A 14 -8.83 6.82 0.32
C LEU A 14 -7.93 6.00 -0.62
N ASN A 15 -7.33 4.94 -0.07
CA ASN A 15 -6.74 3.85 -0.85
C ASN A 15 -7.59 2.61 -0.66
N ILE A 16 -8.21 2.13 -1.75
CA ILE A 16 -9.16 1.02 -1.73
C ILE A 16 -8.51 -0.19 -2.39
N SER A 17 -8.39 -1.29 -1.66
CA SER A 17 -7.91 -2.56 -2.22
C SER A 17 -9.03 -3.29 -2.95
N LEU A 18 -8.80 -3.63 -4.22
CA LEU A 18 -9.72 -4.39 -5.07
C LEU A 18 -8.93 -5.30 -6.00
N ASP A 19 -8.75 -6.56 -5.60
CA ASP A 19 -7.87 -7.50 -6.31
C ASP A 19 -8.59 -8.30 -7.41
N SER A 20 -9.91 -8.20 -7.53
CA SER A 20 -10.70 -8.84 -8.60
C SER A 20 -12.10 -8.24 -8.71
N LEU A 21 -12.65 -8.23 -9.93
CA LEU A 21 -14.06 -7.92 -10.20
C LEU A 21 -14.94 -9.17 -10.27
N ASP A 22 -14.34 -10.37 -10.21
CA ASP A 22 -15.06 -11.63 -10.08
C ASP A 22 -15.35 -11.91 -8.59
N PRO A 23 -16.62 -12.06 -8.16
CA PRO A 23 -16.95 -12.29 -6.75
C PRO A 23 -16.35 -13.56 -6.14
N ILE A 24 -16.18 -14.62 -6.94
CA ILE A 24 -15.62 -15.90 -6.50
C ILE A 24 -14.12 -15.73 -6.30
N GLN A 25 -13.41 -15.24 -7.33
CA GLN A 25 -11.97 -14.99 -7.27
C GLN A 25 -11.63 -13.98 -6.14
N PHE A 26 -12.38 -12.87 -6.04
CA PHE A 26 -12.21 -11.89 -4.96
C PHE A 26 -12.34 -12.53 -3.57
N LYS A 27 -13.34 -13.40 -3.38
CA LYS A 27 -13.55 -14.10 -2.11
C LYS A 27 -12.46 -15.11 -1.82
N GLU A 28 -11.93 -15.78 -2.83
CA GLU A 28 -10.80 -16.69 -2.66
C GLU A 28 -9.53 -15.96 -2.21
N LEU A 29 -9.26 -14.80 -2.78
CA LEU A 29 -8.10 -13.96 -2.46
C LEU A 29 -8.21 -13.29 -1.08
N THR A 30 -9.34 -12.60 -0.83
CA THR A 30 -9.47 -11.70 0.32
C THR A 30 -10.21 -12.32 1.51
N LYS A 31 -10.90 -13.44 1.29
CA LYS A 31 -11.87 -14.05 2.23
C LYS A 31 -13.04 -13.12 2.57
N LYS A 32 -13.27 -12.07 1.77
CA LYS A 32 -14.38 -11.11 1.91
C LYS A 32 -15.30 -11.17 0.69
N LYS A 33 -16.47 -10.54 0.81
CA LYS A 33 -17.42 -10.37 -0.29
C LYS A 33 -17.02 -9.14 -1.12
N LEU A 34 -17.24 -9.20 -2.43
CA LEU A 34 -16.93 -8.10 -3.34
C LEU A 34 -17.93 -6.95 -3.22
N GLU A 35 -19.21 -7.28 -3.05
CA GLU A 35 -20.32 -6.32 -3.09
C GLU A 35 -20.14 -5.16 -2.10
N PRO A 36 -19.78 -5.39 -0.82
CA PRO A 36 -19.55 -4.29 0.12
C PRO A 36 -18.40 -3.35 -0.28
N VAL A 37 -17.40 -3.83 -1.02
CA VAL A 37 -16.29 -3.01 -1.52
C VAL A 37 -16.78 -2.10 -2.64
N LEU A 38 -17.54 -2.65 -3.60
CA LEU A 38 -18.14 -1.87 -4.67
C LEU A 38 -19.12 -0.81 -4.16
N GLU A 39 -19.95 -1.16 -3.16
CA GLU A 39 -20.81 -0.21 -2.45
C GLU A 39 -20.01 0.89 -1.75
N GLY A 40 -18.86 0.54 -1.16
CA GLY A 40 -17.94 1.48 -0.54
C GLY A 40 -17.32 2.47 -1.54
N ILE A 41 -16.91 1.98 -2.71
CA ILE A 41 -16.38 2.79 -3.82
C ILE A 41 -17.45 3.76 -4.32
N GLN A 42 -18.68 3.29 -4.52
CA GLN A 42 -19.79 4.15 -4.94
C GLN A 42 -20.09 5.22 -3.88
N ALA A 43 -20.13 4.86 -2.60
CA ALA A 43 -20.35 5.83 -1.52
C ALA A 43 -19.22 6.88 -1.41
N ALA A 44 -17.96 6.51 -1.68
CA ALA A 44 -16.85 7.45 -1.74
C ALA A 44 -16.98 8.43 -2.93
N LYS A 45 -17.38 7.90 -4.10
CA LYS A 45 -17.69 8.70 -5.30
C LYS A 45 -18.81 9.69 -5.05
N ASP A 46 -19.93 9.23 -4.49
CA ASP A 46 -21.11 10.06 -4.22
C ASP A 46 -20.83 11.17 -3.20
N ALA A 47 -20.01 10.87 -2.19
CA ALA A 47 -19.53 11.88 -1.24
C ALA A 47 -18.51 12.86 -1.86
N GLY A 48 -17.98 12.57 -3.06
CA GLY A 48 -16.87 13.30 -3.66
C GLY A 48 -15.61 13.25 -2.80
N LEU A 49 -15.35 12.12 -2.14
CA LEU A 49 -14.12 11.85 -1.39
C LEU A 49 -13.11 11.23 -2.36
N PRO A 50 -11.97 11.88 -2.65
CA PRO A 50 -10.96 11.35 -3.56
C PRO A 50 -10.51 9.94 -3.15
N PHE A 51 -10.29 9.06 -4.13
CA PHE A 51 -9.78 7.73 -3.84
C PHE A 51 -8.94 7.17 -4.98
N LYS A 52 -8.19 6.12 -4.65
CA LYS A 52 -7.38 5.34 -5.59
C LYS A 52 -7.68 3.86 -5.37
N ILE A 53 -7.77 3.11 -6.46
CA ILE A 53 -7.97 1.66 -6.44
C ILE A 53 -6.62 1.00 -6.60
N ASN A 54 -6.26 0.13 -5.66
CA ASN A 54 -5.04 -0.65 -5.68
C ASN A 54 -5.40 -2.12 -5.89
N CYS A 55 -4.77 -2.77 -6.85
CA CYS A 55 -4.95 -4.18 -7.17
C CYS A 55 -3.59 -4.86 -7.13
N VAL A 56 -3.42 -5.82 -6.23
CA VAL A 56 -2.20 -6.63 -6.15
C VAL A 56 -2.36 -7.82 -7.09
N LEU A 57 -1.47 -7.91 -8.09
CA LEU A 57 -1.51 -8.97 -9.09
C LEU A 57 -0.61 -10.14 -8.70
N MET A 58 -1.18 -11.34 -8.77
CA MET A 58 -0.53 -12.62 -8.53
C MET A 58 -0.73 -13.51 -9.75
N LYS A 59 0.37 -14.07 -10.24
CA LYS A 59 0.41 -14.98 -11.40
C LYS A 59 -0.50 -16.17 -11.15
N ASP A 60 -1.25 -16.59 -12.17
CA ASP A 60 -2.16 -17.74 -12.16
C ASP A 60 -3.28 -17.67 -11.10
N LYS A 61 -3.53 -16.48 -10.52
CA LYS A 61 -4.59 -16.25 -9.53
C LYS A 61 -5.55 -15.16 -9.93
N ASN A 62 -5.03 -14.00 -10.34
CA ASN A 62 -5.83 -12.85 -10.75
C ASN A 62 -5.16 -12.00 -11.84
N ASP A 63 -4.15 -12.53 -12.52
CA ASP A 63 -3.52 -11.88 -13.68
C ASP A 63 -4.49 -11.73 -14.86
N ASP A 64 -5.54 -12.56 -14.92
CA ASP A 64 -6.67 -12.38 -15.82
C ASP A 64 -7.47 -11.07 -15.58
N GLN A 65 -7.32 -10.45 -14.40
CA GLN A 65 -8.02 -9.21 -14.03
C GLN A 65 -7.38 -7.95 -14.59
N ILE A 66 -6.20 -8.01 -15.22
CA ILE A 66 -5.51 -6.84 -15.78
C ILE A 66 -6.44 -6.05 -16.72
N LEU A 67 -6.98 -6.73 -17.73
CA LEU A 67 -7.83 -6.07 -18.74
C LEU A 67 -9.21 -5.68 -18.20
N PRO A 68 -9.96 -6.55 -17.48
CA PRO A 68 -11.23 -6.17 -16.85
C PRO A 68 -11.13 -4.96 -15.94
N MET A 69 -10.12 -4.91 -15.06
CA MET A 69 -9.91 -3.80 -14.13
C MET A 69 -9.63 -2.49 -14.86
N VAL A 70 -8.78 -2.50 -15.89
CA VAL A 70 -8.51 -1.29 -16.69
C VAL A 70 -9.77 -0.81 -17.40
N LYS A 71 -10.51 -1.71 -18.08
CA LYS A 71 -11.77 -1.35 -18.77
C LYS A 71 -12.79 -0.75 -17.80
N TRP A 72 -12.99 -1.40 -16.66
CA TRP A 72 -13.92 -0.94 -15.64
C TRP A 72 -13.50 0.41 -15.05
N SER A 73 -12.21 0.62 -14.82
CA SER A 73 -11.68 1.88 -14.28
C SER A 73 -11.79 3.03 -15.29
N ILE A 74 -11.52 2.79 -16.58
CA ILE A 74 -11.74 3.76 -17.65
C ILE A 74 -13.21 4.17 -17.72
N ALA A 75 -14.13 3.19 -17.76
CA ALA A 75 -15.57 3.45 -17.88
C ALA A 75 -16.14 4.28 -16.72
N ASN A 76 -15.53 4.17 -15.53
CA ASN A 76 -15.98 4.87 -14.33
C ASN A 76 -15.15 6.11 -13.97
N HIS A 77 -14.07 6.37 -14.71
CA HIS A 77 -13.03 7.36 -14.39
C HIS A 77 -12.39 7.15 -13.01
N PHE A 78 -12.11 5.90 -12.64
CA PHE A 78 -11.47 5.56 -11.37
C PHE A 78 -9.95 5.49 -11.52
N PRO A 79 -9.16 6.10 -10.61
CA PRO A 79 -7.71 5.95 -10.63
C PRO A 79 -7.30 4.53 -10.22
N LEU A 80 -6.73 3.76 -11.14
CA LEU A 80 -6.24 2.41 -10.90
C LEU A 80 -4.73 2.35 -10.74
N ARG A 81 -4.28 1.54 -9.78
CA ARG A 81 -2.88 1.17 -9.59
C ARG A 81 -2.76 -0.35 -9.48
N PHE A 82 -1.94 -0.94 -10.34
CA PHE A 82 -1.49 -2.30 -10.13
C PHE A 82 -0.25 -2.32 -9.23
N ILE A 83 -0.13 -3.35 -8.40
CA ILE A 83 0.99 -3.53 -7.49
C ILE A 83 1.56 -4.93 -7.72
N GLU A 84 2.86 -5.02 -7.91
CA GLU A 84 3.55 -6.31 -7.94
C GLU A 84 3.41 -6.98 -6.56
N PHE A 85 3.00 -8.25 -6.56
CA PHE A 85 2.90 -8.99 -5.31
C PHE A 85 4.27 -9.11 -4.63
N MET A 86 4.36 -8.68 -3.36
CA MET A 86 5.49 -8.95 -2.49
C MET A 86 5.11 -10.05 -1.50
N PRO A 87 5.94 -11.10 -1.34
CA PRO A 87 5.72 -12.08 -0.29
C PRO A 87 6.09 -11.45 1.05
N LEU A 88 5.07 -11.03 1.81
CA LEU A 88 5.21 -10.45 3.15
C LEU A 88 5.25 -11.53 4.25
N ASP A 89 4.85 -12.74 3.87
CA ASP A 89 4.72 -13.92 4.69
C ASP A 89 6.04 -14.70 4.66
N GLY A 90 6.77 -14.67 5.78
CA GLY A 90 8.06 -15.35 5.99
C GLY A 90 8.01 -16.89 5.91
N ASP A 91 6.93 -17.47 5.39
CA ASP A 91 6.74 -18.92 5.23
C ASP A 91 7.46 -19.46 3.96
N ALA A 92 8.14 -18.60 3.17
CA ALA A 92 8.94 -18.96 1.99
C ALA A 92 8.23 -19.82 0.93
N LEU A 93 6.89 -19.87 0.96
CA LEU A 93 6.05 -20.62 0.01
C LEU A 93 5.97 -19.96 -1.37
N TRP A 94 6.46 -18.74 -1.50
CA TRP A 94 6.29 -17.90 -2.70
C TRP A 94 7.63 -17.66 -3.39
N SER A 95 7.59 -17.62 -4.71
CA SER A 95 8.75 -17.44 -5.59
C SER A 95 8.54 -16.28 -6.55
N ASN A 96 9.61 -15.84 -7.22
CA ASN A 96 9.51 -14.84 -8.30
C ASN A 96 8.55 -15.26 -9.43
N ARG A 97 8.15 -16.54 -9.50
CA ARG A 97 7.17 -17.05 -10.47
C ARG A 97 5.75 -16.57 -10.19
N ASP A 98 5.46 -16.17 -8.96
CA ASP A 98 4.14 -15.70 -8.53
C ASP A 98 3.94 -14.19 -8.82
N VAL A 99 4.99 -13.50 -9.25
CA VAL A 99 4.98 -12.07 -9.56
C VAL A 99 4.46 -11.85 -10.98
N VAL A 100 3.50 -10.95 -11.12
CA VAL A 100 3.12 -10.37 -12.41
C VAL A 100 3.89 -9.06 -12.55
N SER A 101 4.95 -9.08 -13.34
CA SER A 101 5.82 -7.93 -13.53
C SER A 101 5.14 -6.79 -14.27
N GLU A 102 5.65 -5.57 -14.10
CA GLU A 102 5.20 -4.45 -14.92
C GLU A 102 5.26 -4.73 -16.43
N ALA A 103 6.31 -5.39 -16.91
CA ALA A 103 6.43 -5.72 -18.32
C ALA A 103 5.28 -6.63 -18.80
N GLU A 104 4.90 -7.62 -17.98
CA GLU A 104 3.76 -8.50 -18.27
C GLU A 104 2.42 -7.74 -18.25
N ILE A 105 2.23 -6.81 -17.31
CA ILE A 105 1.04 -5.95 -17.26
C ILE A 105 0.93 -5.12 -18.55
N LEU A 106 2.02 -4.47 -18.95
CA LEU A 106 2.04 -3.66 -20.17
C LEU A 106 1.82 -4.52 -21.42
N GLN A 107 2.44 -5.70 -21.48
CA GLN A 107 2.27 -6.65 -22.58
C GLN A 107 0.80 -7.11 -22.72
N ALA A 108 0.11 -7.36 -21.60
CA ALA A 108 -1.30 -7.73 -21.61
C ALA A 108 -2.22 -6.59 -22.13
N LEU A 109 -1.80 -5.33 -21.98
CA LEU A 109 -2.56 -4.15 -22.39
C LEU A 109 -2.25 -3.69 -23.83
N GLN A 110 -1.05 -3.95 -24.35
CA GLN A 110 -0.61 -3.54 -25.69
C GLN A 110 -1.57 -3.87 -26.84
N PRO A 111 -2.26 -5.04 -26.87
CA PRO A 111 -3.21 -5.33 -27.94
C PRO A 111 -4.47 -4.45 -27.96
N TYR A 112 -4.76 -3.74 -26.85
CA TYR A 112 -6.00 -3.00 -26.63
C TYR A 112 -5.81 -1.50 -26.51
N TYR A 113 -4.60 -1.06 -26.12
CA TYR A 113 -4.30 0.34 -25.83
C TYR A 113 -2.93 0.75 -26.40
N SER A 114 -2.83 1.98 -26.90
CA SER A 114 -1.54 2.65 -27.00
C SER A 114 -1.07 3.01 -25.60
N VAL A 115 0.22 2.78 -25.32
CA VAL A 115 0.81 2.99 -23.99
C VAL A 115 1.95 3.98 -24.12
N GLN A 116 1.91 5.07 -23.35
CA GLN A 116 3.00 6.04 -23.23
C GLN A 116 3.42 6.16 -21.78
N VAL A 117 4.73 6.20 -21.52
CA VAL A 117 5.24 6.44 -20.16
C VAL A 117 5.11 7.93 -19.81
N ILE A 118 4.67 8.22 -18.58
CA ILE A 118 4.70 9.57 -18.01
C ILE A 118 5.84 9.59 -17.00
N GLU A 119 6.88 10.39 -17.28
CA GLU A 119 7.99 10.58 -16.36
C GLU A 119 7.52 11.30 -15.09
N GLN A 120 7.87 10.73 -13.93
CA GLN A 120 7.53 11.31 -12.63
C GLN A 120 8.76 11.37 -11.73
N GLN A 121 8.79 12.39 -10.87
CA GLN A 121 9.76 12.50 -9.80
C GLN A 121 9.10 12.09 -8.48
N HIS A 122 9.77 11.24 -7.71
CA HIS A 122 9.43 10.94 -6.30
C HIS A 122 8.08 10.26 -6.03
N GLU A 123 7.55 9.46 -6.95
CA GLU A 123 6.35 8.63 -6.72
C GLU A 123 6.67 7.13 -6.80
N PRO A 124 6.17 6.28 -5.88
CA PRO A 124 6.37 4.83 -5.98
C PRO A 124 5.68 4.19 -7.19
N ALA A 125 4.62 4.81 -7.70
CA ALA A 125 3.88 4.33 -8.86
C ALA A 125 4.43 4.99 -10.13
N ARG A 126 4.87 4.19 -11.09
CA ARG A 126 5.10 4.68 -12.46
C ARG A 126 3.78 4.87 -13.16
N GLN A 127 3.67 5.93 -13.94
CA GLN A 127 2.43 6.27 -14.63
C GLN A 127 2.53 6.01 -16.12
N TYR A 128 1.45 5.45 -16.66
CA TYR A 128 1.30 5.08 -18.06
C TYR A 128 0.01 5.68 -18.61
N LEU A 129 0.11 6.47 -19.67
CA LEU A 129 -1.03 7.02 -20.39
C LEU A 129 -1.52 5.99 -21.41
N LEU A 130 -2.79 5.59 -21.27
CA LEU A 130 -3.48 4.68 -22.17
C LEU A 130 -4.39 5.49 -23.11
N ASN A 131 -4.23 5.29 -24.43
CA ASN A 131 -5.03 5.96 -25.48
C ASN A 131 -5.18 7.48 -25.25
N ASP A 132 -4.11 8.15 -24.80
CA ASP A 132 -4.06 9.60 -24.55
C ASP A 132 -5.13 10.15 -23.58
N SER A 133 -5.81 9.30 -22.81
CA SER A 133 -7.02 9.69 -22.06
C SER A 133 -7.11 9.11 -20.65
N TYR A 134 -6.38 8.05 -20.34
CA TYR A 134 -6.44 7.42 -19.03
C TYR A 134 -5.06 7.12 -18.46
N THR A 135 -4.81 7.53 -17.22
CA THR A 135 -3.54 7.28 -16.53
C THR A 135 -3.64 6.05 -15.63
N LEU A 136 -2.87 5.02 -15.96
CA LEU A 136 -2.67 3.82 -15.14
C LEU A 136 -1.42 3.97 -14.28
N GLY A 137 -1.49 3.62 -13.00
CA GLY A 137 -0.31 3.47 -12.14
C GLY A 137 0.15 2.02 -12.05
N ILE A 138 1.46 1.80 -12.01
CA ILE A 138 2.06 0.49 -11.69
C ILE A 138 3.13 0.68 -10.61
N ILE A 139 2.98 -0.04 -9.49
CA ILE A 139 3.94 -0.04 -8.38
C ILE A 139 4.79 -1.31 -8.46
N SER A 140 5.98 -1.16 -9.03
CA SER A 140 6.93 -2.25 -9.27
C SER A 140 7.81 -2.56 -8.07
N THR A 141 7.21 -3.12 -7.03
CA THR A 141 7.88 -3.37 -5.76
C THR A 141 9.02 -4.39 -5.84
N ILE A 142 9.01 -5.26 -6.85
CA ILE A 142 10.03 -6.29 -7.07
C ILE A 142 10.96 -5.89 -8.21
N THR A 143 10.41 -5.62 -9.39
CA THR A 143 11.22 -5.40 -10.60
C THR A 143 11.96 -4.08 -10.60
N HIS A 144 11.44 -3.06 -9.90
CA HIS A 144 12.03 -1.72 -9.84
C HIS A 144 11.95 -1.13 -8.41
N SER A 145 12.80 -1.65 -7.52
CA SER A 145 12.76 -1.27 -6.11
C SER A 145 13.06 0.21 -5.85
N PHE A 146 12.28 0.83 -4.97
CA PHE A 146 12.39 2.26 -4.59
C PHE A 146 12.81 2.44 -3.12
N CYS A 147 13.48 1.44 -2.53
CA CYS A 147 13.89 1.49 -1.12
C CYS A 147 14.85 2.66 -0.82
N HIS A 148 15.66 3.07 -1.80
CA HIS A 148 16.64 4.15 -1.68
C HIS A 148 16.01 5.55 -1.55
N GLN A 149 14.77 5.71 -1.99
CA GLN A 149 13.97 6.94 -1.86
C GLN A 149 12.86 6.83 -0.80
N CYS A 150 12.77 5.68 -0.09
CA CYS A 150 11.70 5.44 0.87
C CYS A 150 11.90 6.29 2.12
N ASP A 151 10.90 7.11 2.45
CA ASP A 151 10.82 7.98 3.64
C ASP A 151 9.79 7.46 4.67
N ARG A 152 9.09 6.36 4.35
CA ARG A 152 8.03 5.81 5.21
C ARG A 152 8.56 5.24 6.52
N ILE A 153 7.83 5.54 7.59
CA ILE A 153 7.88 4.90 8.90
C ILE A 153 6.51 4.33 9.24
N ARG A 154 6.45 3.43 10.21
CA ARG A 154 5.19 2.87 10.70
C ARG A 154 5.15 2.87 12.22
N LEU A 155 3.97 3.16 12.77
CA LEU A 155 3.61 2.83 14.14
C LEU A 155 2.53 1.72 14.14
N THR A 156 2.73 0.65 14.91
CA THR A 156 1.70 -0.39 15.10
C THR A 156 0.68 0.04 16.16
N ALA A 157 -0.47 -0.64 16.22
CA ALA A 157 -1.48 -0.43 17.27
C ALA A 157 -0.94 -0.76 18.68
N GLN A 158 0.11 -1.58 18.77
CA GLN A 158 0.80 -1.93 20.01
C GLN A 158 1.83 -0.86 20.44
N GLY A 159 2.04 0.18 19.64
CA GLY A 159 2.98 1.26 19.91
C GLY A 159 4.43 0.91 19.58
N GLU A 160 4.64 0.04 18.60
CA GLU A 160 5.97 -0.27 18.07
C GLU A 160 6.23 0.51 16.79
N LEU A 161 7.35 1.23 16.77
CA LEU A 161 7.82 2.00 15.63
C LEU A 161 8.72 1.12 14.74
N TYR A 162 8.41 1.06 13.45
CA TYR A 162 9.20 0.37 12.44
C TYR A 162 9.67 1.37 11.38
N ASN A 163 10.97 1.37 11.07
CA ASN A 163 11.56 2.22 10.03
C ASN A 163 11.58 1.54 8.64
N CYS A 164 11.18 0.27 8.56
CA CYS A 164 11.02 -0.49 7.33
C CYS A 164 9.87 -1.49 7.50
N LEU A 165 9.13 -1.77 6.43
CA LEU A 165 8.09 -2.80 6.42
C LEU A 165 8.65 -4.16 6.89
N PHE A 166 9.86 -4.49 6.44
CA PHE A 166 10.54 -5.77 6.66
C PHE A 166 11.51 -5.78 7.85
N ALA A 167 11.58 -4.71 8.64
CA ALA A 167 12.41 -4.70 9.83
C ALA A 167 12.00 -5.82 10.79
N GLN A 168 12.97 -6.63 11.23
CA GLN A 168 12.72 -7.79 12.09
C GLN A 168 12.21 -7.40 13.48
N GLN A 169 12.68 -6.27 14.00
CA GLN A 169 12.31 -5.74 15.32
C GLN A 169 11.88 -4.29 15.21
N GLY A 170 10.83 -3.94 15.95
CA GLY A 170 10.35 -2.57 16.10
C GLY A 170 10.91 -1.95 17.38
N LEU A 171 10.95 -0.62 17.42
CA LEU A 171 11.24 0.13 18.62
C LEU A 171 9.95 0.30 19.43
N ASN A 172 9.85 -0.34 20.60
CA ASN A 172 8.69 -0.13 21.49
C ASN A 172 8.73 1.28 22.09
N ILE A 173 7.80 2.13 21.65
CA ILE A 173 7.66 3.52 22.13
C ILE A 173 6.41 3.72 22.98
N LYS A 174 5.60 2.67 23.20
CA LYS A 174 4.37 2.76 23.99
C LYS A 174 4.59 3.31 25.41
N PRO A 175 5.62 2.89 26.18
CA PRO A 175 5.87 3.47 27.50
C PRO A 175 6.09 4.98 27.47
N GLN A 176 6.81 5.48 26.46
CA GLN A 176 7.16 6.88 26.26
C GLN A 176 5.91 7.69 25.86
N LEU A 177 5.08 7.14 24.96
CA LEU A 177 3.78 7.72 24.62
C LEU A 177 2.86 7.81 25.85
N GLN A 178 2.84 6.77 26.69
CA GLN A 178 2.06 6.77 27.94
C GLN A 178 2.58 7.78 28.96
N ALA A 179 3.90 7.98 29.05
CA ALA A 179 4.50 9.01 29.91
C ALA A 179 4.12 10.41 29.42
N LEU A 180 4.22 10.66 28.11
CA LEU A 180 3.80 11.92 27.47
C LEU A 180 2.33 12.26 27.73
N LEU A 181 1.44 11.29 27.58
CA LEU A 181 0.01 11.48 27.84
C LEU A 181 -0.27 11.85 29.30
N ARG A 182 0.44 11.22 30.25
CA ARG A 182 0.32 11.55 31.69
C ARG A 182 0.85 12.95 31.99
N ALA A 183 1.89 13.36 31.30
CA ALA A 183 2.58 14.63 31.53
C ALA A 183 2.01 15.81 30.72
N HIS A 184 0.97 15.62 29.90
CA HIS A 184 0.46 16.61 28.92
C HIS A 184 0.25 18.03 29.47
N ASN A 185 -0.11 18.17 30.75
CA ASN A 185 -0.35 19.46 31.42
C ASN A 185 0.67 19.78 32.52
N SER A 186 1.87 19.20 32.45
CA SER A 186 2.95 19.36 33.44
C SER A 186 4.21 19.95 32.81
N THR A 187 5.09 20.50 33.65
CA THR A 187 6.44 20.93 33.24
C THR A 187 7.27 19.79 32.67
N ASP A 188 6.95 18.54 33.03
CA ASP A 188 7.66 17.34 32.58
C ASP A 188 7.32 16.96 31.13
N HIS A 189 6.31 17.59 30.52
CA HIS A 189 5.95 17.36 29.12
C HIS A 189 7.15 17.58 28.18
N VAL A 190 7.91 18.65 28.41
CA VAL A 190 9.08 19.00 27.60
C VAL A 190 10.16 17.93 27.73
N LEU A 191 10.42 17.45 28.95
CA LEU A 191 11.38 16.40 29.23
C LEU A 191 11.00 15.10 28.52
N HIS A 192 9.75 14.65 28.68
CA HIS A 192 9.27 13.42 28.04
C HIS A 192 9.22 13.52 26.50
N SER A 193 8.95 14.71 25.96
CA SER A 193 9.00 14.96 24.52
C SER A 193 10.42 14.84 23.99
N GLN A 194 11.39 15.40 24.72
CA GLN A 194 12.81 15.29 24.36
C GLN A 194 13.29 13.83 24.45
N GLN A 195 12.94 13.10 25.51
CA GLN A 195 13.27 11.68 25.65
C GLN A 195 12.71 10.83 24.50
N LEU A 196 11.46 11.07 24.08
CA LEU A 196 10.90 10.37 22.93
C LEU A 196 11.68 10.69 21.65
N LYS A 197 12.01 11.97 21.41
CA LYS A 197 12.79 12.38 20.24
C LYS A 197 14.17 11.75 20.22
N ASP A 198 14.88 11.75 21.35
CA ASP A 198 16.23 11.20 21.47
C ASP A 198 16.25 9.69 21.19
N GLN A 199 15.17 8.98 21.49
CA GLN A 199 15.02 7.55 21.19
C GLN A 199 14.59 7.29 19.74
N VAL A 200 13.68 8.11 19.21
CA VAL A 200 13.06 7.88 17.89
C VAL A 200 13.94 8.38 16.74
N MET A 201 14.57 9.55 16.87
CA MET A 201 15.33 10.16 15.78
C MET A 201 16.50 9.28 15.29
N PRO A 202 17.34 8.70 16.16
CA PRO A 202 18.39 7.79 15.71
C PRO A 202 17.81 6.56 15.00
N TYR A 203 16.69 6.02 15.48
CA TYR A 203 16.06 4.86 14.86
C TYR A 203 15.49 5.16 13.47
N ILE A 204 14.92 6.35 13.27
CA ILE A 204 14.41 6.77 11.95
C ILE A 204 15.59 6.99 10.98
N TRP A 205 16.67 7.64 11.42
CA TRP A 205 17.82 7.96 10.56
C TRP A 205 18.66 6.72 10.19
N HIS A 206 18.72 5.73 11.08
CA HIS A 206 19.39 4.45 10.81
C HIS A 206 18.39 3.43 10.24
N LYS A 207 17.91 3.71 9.03
CA LYS A 207 16.88 2.91 8.36
C LYS A 207 17.35 1.47 8.14
N ALA A 208 16.51 0.50 8.50
CA ALA A 208 16.78 -0.90 8.22
C ALA A 208 16.83 -1.17 6.71
N LYS A 209 17.58 -2.20 6.32
CA LYS A 209 17.65 -2.65 4.92
C LYS A 209 16.25 -2.96 4.38
N GLY A 210 15.97 -2.51 3.15
CA GLY A 210 14.73 -2.80 2.45
C GLY A 210 14.66 -4.24 1.94
N PHE A 211 13.48 -4.68 1.47
CA PHE A 211 13.22 -6.05 1.00
C PHE A 211 14.25 -6.57 0.00
N HIS A 212 14.62 -5.74 -0.99
CA HIS A 212 15.57 -6.12 -2.03
C HIS A 212 16.94 -6.52 -1.47
N ALA A 213 17.36 -5.94 -0.33
CA ALA A 213 18.60 -6.29 0.34
C ALA A 213 18.46 -7.49 1.31
N LEU A 214 17.24 -8.02 1.49
CA LEU A 214 16.88 -9.09 2.41
C LEU A 214 16.44 -10.38 1.71
N GLN A 215 16.54 -10.49 0.37
CA GLN A 215 16.06 -11.64 -0.44
C GLN A 215 16.56 -13.04 0.01
N HIS A 216 17.57 -13.12 0.89
CA HIS A 216 18.11 -14.36 1.45
C HIS A 216 18.03 -14.48 2.98
N GLN A 217 17.32 -13.57 3.66
CA GLN A 217 17.18 -13.58 5.12
C GLN A 217 15.73 -13.87 5.51
N GLN A 218 15.54 -14.59 6.63
CA GLN A 218 14.21 -14.75 7.22
C GLN A 218 13.63 -13.38 7.56
N THR A 219 12.60 -13.01 6.80
CA THR A 219 11.78 -11.84 7.09
C THR A 219 10.81 -12.20 8.21
N ARG A 220 10.50 -11.21 9.06
CA ARG A 220 9.41 -11.39 10.02
C ARG A 220 8.12 -11.67 9.26
N LYS A 221 7.25 -12.51 9.81
CA LYS A 221 5.91 -12.71 9.24
C LYS A 221 5.13 -11.41 9.38
N ILE A 222 4.69 -10.85 8.26
CA ILE A 222 3.91 -9.62 8.21
C ILE A 222 2.53 -9.96 7.67
N SER A 223 1.48 -9.65 8.42
CA SER A 223 0.09 -9.82 7.97
C SER A 223 -0.54 -8.46 7.72
N MET A 224 -1.53 -8.39 6.82
CA MET A 224 -2.31 -7.16 6.58
C MET A 224 -2.91 -6.58 7.86
N HIS A 225 -3.40 -7.42 8.76
CA HIS A 225 -3.87 -7.01 10.09
C HIS A 225 -2.78 -6.33 10.94
N MET A 226 -1.55 -6.86 10.91
CA MET A 226 -0.39 -6.20 11.57
C MET A 226 0.04 -4.93 10.82
N LEU A 227 -0.35 -4.82 9.55
CA LEU A 227 -0.15 -3.64 8.73
C LEU A 227 -1.21 -2.54 8.93
N GLY A 228 -2.28 -2.82 9.68
CA GLY A 228 -3.40 -1.88 9.82
C GLY A 228 -4.25 -1.78 8.55
N GLY A 229 -4.15 -2.77 7.65
CA GLY A 229 -5.04 -2.96 6.51
C GLY A 229 -6.02 -4.10 6.74
#